data_AF-A0A4P9X557-F1
#
_entry.id   AF-A0A4P9X557-F1
#
_cell.length_a   1.000
_cell.length_b   1.000
_cell.length_c   1.000
_cell.angle_alpha   90.00
_cell.angle_beta   90.00
_cell.angle_gamma   90.00
#
_symmetry.space_group_name_H-M   'P 1'
#
loop_
_entity.id
_entity.type
_entity.pdbx_description
1 polymer ?
#
loop_
_entity_poly.entity_id
_entity_poly.type
_entity_poly.pdbx_seq_one_letter_code
_entity_poly.pdbx_strand_id
1 'polypeptide(L)'
;GVHIADVSHYVPPGTAMDTEAFRRGTSVYVLGSVISMLPEPLSSNRCSLMPSVPRRTMSVVWHMNDEGRIYHGEPGVPNIWIGRGVIRSHAKLAYRQAQDLIDAVGGTDGVLEPSRAHAVLPGLQPDVCVRVAAALHRMHIMSQHLRAHRYATGAVSLGSLDLWFERDADRNVVGCRPYEMLPSNLMIQELMILANKS
;
A
#
# COMPACT_ATOMS: atom_id res chain seq x y z
N GLY A 1 0.90 5.08 -9.63
CA GLY A 1 -0.24 4.18 -9.88
C GLY A 1 -0.46 3.28 -8.69
N VAL A 2 -1.66 2.74 -8.54
CA VAL A 2 -2.02 1.72 -7.54
C VAL A 2 -2.22 0.40 -8.26
N HIS A 3 -1.58 -0.66 -7.77
CA HIS A 3 -1.58 -1.97 -8.41
C HIS A 3 -2.12 -3.00 -7.43
N ILE A 4 -3.35 -3.47 -7.67
CA ILE A 4 -4.06 -4.43 -6.82
C ILE A 4 -3.88 -5.82 -7.41
N ALA A 5 -3.66 -6.83 -6.56
CA ALA A 5 -3.52 -8.21 -7.02
C ALA A 5 -4.73 -8.65 -7.87
N ASP A 6 -4.48 -9.27 -9.01
CA ASP A 6 -5.54 -9.76 -9.90
C ASP A 6 -6.13 -11.08 -9.40
N VAL A 7 -6.88 -11.02 -8.30
CA VAL A 7 -7.56 -12.18 -7.70
C VAL A 7 -8.58 -12.78 -8.68
N SER A 8 -9.26 -11.93 -9.47
CA SER A 8 -10.29 -12.34 -10.45
C SER A 8 -9.76 -13.31 -11.51
N HIS A 9 -8.45 -13.28 -11.77
CA HIS A 9 -7.82 -14.24 -12.68
C HIS A 9 -7.80 -15.66 -12.11
N TYR A 10 -7.69 -15.80 -10.78
CA TYR A 10 -7.57 -17.09 -10.10
C TYR A 10 -8.89 -17.59 -9.53
N VAL A 11 -9.89 -16.70 -9.38
CA VAL A 11 -11.22 -17.00 -8.86
C VAL A 11 -12.26 -16.62 -9.91
N PRO A 12 -12.46 -17.45 -10.97
CA PRO A 12 -13.46 -17.15 -11.99
C PRO A 12 -14.89 -17.24 -11.43
N PRO A 13 -15.82 -16.42 -11.93
CA PRO A 13 -17.23 -16.46 -11.51
C PRO A 13 -17.87 -17.84 -11.69
N GLY A 14 -18.72 -18.23 -10.74
CA GLY A 14 -19.48 -19.49 -10.79
C GLY A 14 -18.68 -20.75 -10.42
N THR A 15 -17.40 -20.61 -10.05
CA THR A 15 -16.61 -21.74 -9.55
C THR A 15 -16.92 -22.05 -8.09
N ALA A 16 -16.54 -23.25 -7.62
CA ALA A 16 -16.64 -23.61 -6.20
C ALA A 16 -15.83 -22.64 -5.31
N MET A 17 -14.70 -22.15 -5.83
CA MET A 17 -13.87 -21.16 -5.15
C MET A 17 -14.55 -19.81 -5.03
N ASP A 18 -15.21 -19.34 -6.09
CA ASP A 18 -16.02 -18.11 -6.07
C ASP A 18 -17.18 -18.22 -5.09
N THR A 19 -17.91 -19.34 -5.12
CA THR A 19 -19.02 -19.60 -4.19
C THR A 19 -18.56 -19.59 -2.72
N GLU A 20 -17.42 -20.21 -2.42
CA GLU A 20 -16.87 -20.23 -1.06
C GLU A 20 -16.34 -18.86 -0.62
N ALA A 21 -15.66 -18.13 -1.52
CA ALA A 21 -15.21 -16.76 -1.24
C ALA A 21 -16.40 -15.83 -0.98
N PHE A 22 -17.47 -15.96 -1.78
CA PHE A 22 -18.73 -15.24 -1.60
C PHE A 22 -19.38 -15.58 -0.24
N ARG A 23 -19.43 -16.86 0.13
CA ARG A 23 -19.97 -17.29 1.43
C ARG A 23 -19.19 -16.69 2.61
N ARG A 24 -17.86 -16.64 2.53
CA ARG A 24 -17.01 -16.07 3.60
C ARG A 24 -17.12 -14.55 3.67
N GLY A 25 -17.30 -13.87 2.54
CA GLY A 25 -17.44 -12.42 2.41
C GLY A 25 -16.15 -11.62 2.63
N THR A 26 -15.40 -11.92 3.69
CA THR A 26 -14.12 -11.26 4.02
C THR A 26 -13.19 -12.19 4.80
N SER A 27 -11.92 -11.78 4.94
CA SER A 27 -11.00 -12.44 5.88
C SER A 27 -11.22 -11.88 7.28
N VAL A 28 -11.26 -12.74 8.29
CA VAL A 28 -11.42 -12.34 9.70
C VAL A 28 -10.06 -12.34 10.38
N TYR A 29 -9.65 -11.18 10.87
CA TYR A 29 -8.40 -11.00 11.61
C TYR A 29 -8.68 -11.17 13.10
N VAL A 30 -8.09 -12.19 13.71
CA VAL A 30 -8.17 -12.44 15.15
C VAL A 30 -6.77 -12.37 15.76
N LEU A 31 -6.68 -12.32 17.08
CA LEU A 31 -5.39 -12.24 17.77
C LEU A 31 -4.50 -13.43 17.41
N GLY A 32 -3.49 -13.17 16.58
CA GLY A 32 -2.49 -14.16 16.21
C GLY A 32 -2.82 -15.08 15.05
N SER A 33 -3.98 -14.96 14.42
CA SER A 33 -4.31 -15.74 13.23
C SER A 33 -5.27 -14.99 12.31
N VAL A 34 -5.35 -15.47 11.07
CA VAL A 34 -6.27 -14.92 10.07
C VAL A 34 -7.09 -16.07 9.53
N ILE A 35 -8.41 -15.94 9.61
CA ILE A 35 -9.33 -16.82 8.90
C ILE A 35 -9.48 -16.25 7.49
N SER A 36 -8.69 -16.76 6.55
CA SER A 36 -8.62 -16.21 5.20
C SER A 36 -9.88 -16.48 4.38
N MET A 37 -10.32 -15.49 3.61
CA MET A 37 -11.39 -15.64 2.61
C MET A 37 -10.98 -16.60 1.49
N LEU A 38 -9.71 -16.59 1.10
CA LEU A 38 -9.14 -17.42 0.05
C LEU A 38 -8.17 -18.43 0.64
N PRO A 39 -7.98 -19.58 -0.01
CA PRO A 39 -7.01 -20.58 0.44
C PRO A 39 -5.58 -20.03 0.34
N GLU A 40 -4.70 -20.50 1.24
CA GLU A 40 -3.31 -20.04 1.38
C GLU A 40 -2.50 -20.01 0.07
N PRO A 41 -2.61 -21.00 -0.85
CA PRO A 41 -1.89 -20.93 -2.12
C PRO A 41 -2.22 -19.69 -2.96
N LEU A 42 -3.41 -19.11 -2.79
CA LEU A 42 -3.79 -17.84 -3.43
C LEU A 42 -3.45 -16.64 -2.57
N SER A 43 -3.92 -16.60 -1.32
CA SER A 43 -3.77 -15.42 -0.45
C SER A 43 -2.30 -15.10 -0.12
N SER A 44 -1.51 -16.12 0.22
CA SER A 44 -0.12 -15.95 0.67
C SER A 44 0.91 -16.06 -0.44
N ASN A 45 0.54 -16.62 -1.61
CA ASN A 45 1.48 -16.85 -2.71
C ASN A 45 1.06 -16.18 -4.03
N ARG A 46 0.08 -16.71 -4.77
CA ARG A 46 -0.19 -16.27 -6.15
C ARG A 46 -0.73 -14.84 -6.24
N CYS A 47 -1.52 -14.41 -5.26
CA CYS A 47 -2.08 -13.06 -5.17
C CYS A 47 -1.23 -12.13 -4.27
N SER A 48 -0.30 -12.67 -3.49
CA SER A 48 0.61 -11.86 -2.68
C SER A 48 1.64 -11.17 -3.58
N LEU A 49 1.71 -9.84 -3.50
CA LEU A 49 2.62 -8.98 -4.26
C LEU A 49 4.04 -9.02 -3.70
N MET A 50 4.61 -10.22 -3.61
CA MET A 50 5.94 -10.46 -3.07
C MET A 50 7.02 -9.75 -3.91
N PRO A 51 8.07 -9.22 -3.27
CA PRO A 51 9.16 -8.54 -3.96
C PRO A 51 9.91 -9.48 -4.90
N SER A 52 10.47 -8.94 -5.97
CA SER A 52 11.27 -9.61 -7.01
C SER A 52 10.53 -10.67 -7.84
N VAL A 53 9.25 -10.94 -7.57
CA VAL A 53 8.46 -11.91 -8.32
C VAL A 53 7.44 -11.19 -9.22
N PRO A 54 7.33 -11.55 -10.53
CA PRO A 54 6.26 -11.06 -11.38
C PRO A 54 4.87 -11.44 -10.84
N ARG A 55 3.96 -10.47 -10.81
CA ARG A 55 2.59 -10.65 -10.32
C ARG A 55 1.58 -9.92 -11.22
N ARG A 56 0.47 -10.59 -11.49
CA ARG A 56 -0.67 -10.02 -12.22
C ARG A 56 -1.40 -9.03 -11.33
N THR A 57 -1.75 -7.89 -11.90
CA THR A 57 -2.46 -6.83 -11.19
C THR A 57 -3.60 -6.27 -12.02
N MET A 58 -4.65 -5.81 -11.34
CA MET A 58 -5.52 -4.77 -11.84
C MET A 58 -4.96 -3.44 -11.34
N SER A 59 -4.68 -2.52 -12.26
CA SER A 59 -3.97 -1.28 -11.93
C SER A 59 -4.80 -0.06 -12.28
N VAL A 60 -4.64 0.98 -11.48
CA VAL A 60 -5.12 2.33 -11.75
C VAL A 60 -3.91 3.26 -11.81
N VAL A 61 -3.74 3.95 -12.93
CA VAL A 61 -2.61 4.85 -13.18
C VAL A 61 -3.15 6.21 -13.57
N TRP A 62 -2.64 7.27 -12.96
CA TRP A 62 -3.08 8.64 -13.19
C TRP A 62 -1.92 9.49 -13.68
N HIS A 63 -2.25 10.49 -14.50
CA HIS A 63 -1.40 11.64 -14.75
C HIS A 63 -1.74 12.72 -13.71
N MET A 64 -0.85 12.90 -12.72
CA MET A 64 -1.07 13.81 -11.59
C MET A 64 0.14 14.70 -11.34
N ASN A 65 -0.13 15.95 -10.96
CA ASN A 65 0.91 16.86 -10.48
C ASN A 65 1.27 16.57 -9.01
N ASP A 66 2.26 17.27 -8.47
CA ASP A 66 2.71 17.08 -7.09
C ASP A 66 1.65 17.47 -6.03
N GLU A 67 0.63 18.24 -6.42
CA GLU A 67 -0.54 18.57 -5.59
C GLU A 67 -1.61 17.47 -5.60
N GLY A 68 -1.39 16.37 -6.32
CA GLY A 68 -2.37 15.28 -6.45
C GLY A 68 -3.56 15.62 -7.35
N ARG A 69 -3.46 16.65 -8.19
CA ARG A 69 -4.49 17.01 -9.18
C ARG A 69 -4.26 16.23 -10.47
N ILE A 70 -5.29 15.53 -10.92
CA ILE A 70 -5.28 14.81 -12.20
C ILE A 70 -5.34 15.84 -13.33
N TYR A 71 -4.41 15.76 -14.27
CA TYR A 71 -4.35 16.68 -15.41
C TYR A 71 -4.42 15.94 -16.75
N HIS A 72 -4.83 16.66 -17.79
CA HIS A 72 -4.80 16.18 -19.16
C HIS A 72 -3.36 16.16 -19.66
N GLY A 73 -2.86 14.96 -19.95
CA GLY A 73 -1.55 14.76 -20.56
C GLY A 73 -1.59 15.01 -22.07
N GLU A 74 -0.95 14.12 -22.81
CA GLU A 74 -0.92 14.19 -24.28
C GLU A 74 -2.30 13.98 -24.91
N PRO A 75 -2.63 14.66 -26.03
CA PRO A 75 -3.86 14.42 -26.77
C PRO A 75 -4.04 12.94 -27.12
N GLY A 76 -5.17 12.36 -26.74
CA GLY A 76 -5.46 10.94 -26.98
C GLY A 76 -4.99 9.98 -25.89
N VAL A 77 -4.27 10.44 -24.86
CA VAL A 77 -3.92 9.63 -23.68
C VAL A 77 -4.95 9.88 -22.58
N PRO A 78 -5.59 8.83 -22.02
CA PRO A 78 -6.55 9.01 -20.95
C PRO A 78 -5.84 9.45 -19.65
N ASN A 79 -6.42 10.44 -18.95
CA ASN A 79 -5.86 10.95 -17.70
C ASN A 79 -5.81 9.88 -16.59
N ILE A 80 -6.69 8.88 -16.69
CA ILE A 80 -6.77 7.70 -15.83
C ILE A 80 -6.74 6.46 -16.72
N TRP A 81 -5.77 5.59 -16.51
CA TRP A 81 -5.71 4.28 -17.13
C TRP A 81 -6.06 3.20 -16.10
N ILE A 82 -7.10 2.42 -16.40
CA ILE A 82 -7.50 1.25 -15.61
C ILE A 82 -7.32 0.03 -16.49
N GLY A 83 -6.54 -0.93 -16.03
CA GLY A 83 -6.27 -2.13 -16.82
C GLY A 83 -5.48 -3.21 -16.11
N ARG A 84 -5.46 -4.38 -16.74
CA ARG A 84 -4.67 -5.52 -16.27
C ARG A 84 -3.22 -5.33 -16.67
N GLY A 85 -2.31 -5.66 -15.76
CA GLY A 85 -0.88 -5.54 -15.96
C GLY A 85 -0.09 -6.62 -15.21
N VAL A 86 1.24 -6.55 -15.35
CA VAL A 86 2.18 -7.36 -14.59
C VAL A 86 3.20 -6.43 -13.95
N ILE A 87 3.37 -6.54 -12.64
CA ILE A 87 4.39 -5.81 -11.89
C ILE A 87 5.46 -6.76 -11.35
N ARG A 88 6.62 -6.22 -11.01
CA ARG A 88 7.63 -6.87 -10.17
C ARG A 88 8.00 -5.88 -9.07
N SER A 89 7.48 -6.10 -7.85
CA SER A 89 7.75 -5.19 -6.73
C SER A 89 9.23 -5.20 -6.37
N HIS A 90 9.82 -4.04 -6.10
CA HIS A 90 11.22 -3.95 -5.70
C HIS A 90 11.40 -4.25 -4.21
N ALA A 91 10.45 -3.86 -3.35
CA ALA A 91 10.59 -3.97 -1.91
C ALA A 91 9.27 -4.36 -1.24
N LYS A 92 9.39 -4.99 -0.06
CA LYS A 92 8.30 -5.14 0.90
C LYS A 92 8.65 -4.29 2.12
N LEU A 93 7.90 -3.22 2.33
CA LEU A 93 8.15 -2.25 3.39
C LEU A 93 7.10 -2.40 4.49
N ALA A 94 7.54 -2.45 5.75
CA ALA A 94 6.69 -2.13 6.89
C ALA A 94 6.45 -0.61 6.97
N TYR A 95 5.34 -0.19 7.60
CA TYR A 95 5.02 1.24 7.75
C TYR A 95 6.14 2.05 8.40
N ARG A 96 6.78 1.51 9.44
CA ARG A 96 7.91 2.17 10.09
C ARG A 96 9.09 2.38 9.14
N GLN A 97 9.46 1.36 8.35
CA GLN A 97 10.53 1.47 7.36
C GLN A 97 10.20 2.51 6.27
N ALA A 98 8.95 2.54 5.81
CA ALA A 98 8.50 3.56 4.86
C ALA A 98 8.56 4.96 5.49
N GLN A 99 8.19 5.11 6.75
CA GLN A 99 8.29 6.37 7.49
C GLN A 99 9.74 6.84 7.61
N ASP A 100 10.65 5.96 8.01
CA ASP A 100 12.08 6.30 8.16
C ASP A 100 12.67 6.80 6.82
N LEU A 101 12.27 6.22 5.69
CA LEU A 101 12.67 6.68 4.36
C LEU A 101 12.05 8.04 3.98
N ILE A 102 10.79 8.29 4.33
CA ILE A 102 10.11 9.58 4.09
C ILE A 102 10.82 10.69 4.88
N ASP A 103 11.10 10.44 6.16
CA ASP A 103 11.72 11.39 7.07
C ASP A 103 13.17 11.70 6.64
N ALA A 104 13.90 10.69 6.17
CA ALA A 104 15.28 10.85 5.75
C ALA A 104 15.43 11.72 4.48
N VAL A 105 14.43 11.74 3.60
CA VAL A 105 14.42 12.64 2.41
C VAL A 105 14.01 14.06 2.78
N GLY A 106 13.08 14.23 3.73
CA GLY A 106 12.56 15.53 4.17
C GLY A 106 13.51 16.34 5.06
N GLY A 107 14.72 15.85 5.33
CA GLY A 107 15.76 16.56 6.08
C GLY A 107 16.34 17.77 5.32
N THR A 108 17.14 18.58 6.03
CA THR A 108 17.63 19.91 5.61
C THR A 108 18.38 19.99 4.29
N ASP A 109 18.82 18.86 3.72
CA ASP A 109 19.65 18.84 2.50
C ASP A 109 18.92 18.31 1.26
N GLY A 110 17.68 17.78 1.40
CA GLY A 110 16.86 17.27 0.29
C GLY A 110 17.48 16.12 -0.54
N VAL A 111 18.69 15.69 -0.21
CA VAL A 111 19.44 14.61 -0.85
C VAL A 111 19.62 13.49 0.16
N LEU A 112 18.97 12.36 -0.09
CA LEU A 112 19.15 11.18 0.73
C LEU A 112 20.47 10.49 0.38
N GLU A 113 21.39 10.43 1.34
CA GLU A 113 22.61 9.64 1.23
C GLU A 113 22.31 8.17 0.89
N PRO A 114 22.89 7.58 -0.18
CA PRO A 114 22.60 6.22 -0.60
C PRO A 114 22.82 5.17 0.49
N SER A 115 23.80 5.38 1.37
CA SER A 115 24.11 4.51 2.51
C SER A 115 22.99 4.46 3.54
N ARG A 116 22.31 5.58 3.81
CA ARG A 116 21.14 5.65 4.70
C ARG A 116 19.93 4.94 4.09
N ALA A 117 19.69 5.13 2.80
CA ALA A 117 18.62 4.44 2.09
C ALA A 117 18.85 2.91 2.08
N HIS A 118 20.10 2.50 1.84
CA HIS A 118 20.50 1.09 1.82
C HIS A 118 20.43 0.43 3.20
N ALA A 119 20.66 1.16 4.30
CA ALA A 119 20.49 0.61 5.64
C ALA A 119 19.05 0.15 5.93
N VAL A 120 18.05 0.83 5.38
CA VAL A 120 16.63 0.45 5.52
C VAL A 120 16.24 -0.65 4.51
N LEU A 121 16.91 -0.69 3.36
CA LEU A 121 16.64 -1.61 2.24
C LEU A 121 17.93 -2.37 1.82
N PRO A 122 18.52 -3.21 2.69
CA PRO A 122 19.84 -3.80 2.43
C PRO A 122 19.84 -4.81 1.27
N GLY A 123 18.67 -5.33 0.89
CA GLY A 123 18.51 -6.27 -0.24
C GLY A 123 18.47 -5.61 -1.63
N LEU A 124 18.57 -4.28 -1.70
CA LEU A 124 18.47 -3.53 -2.96
C LEU A 124 19.75 -2.75 -3.25
N GLN A 125 20.01 -2.53 -4.55
CA GLN A 125 21.13 -1.70 -4.98
C GLN A 125 20.93 -0.25 -4.47
N PRO A 126 22.02 0.46 -4.08
CA PRO A 126 21.90 1.79 -3.47
C PRO A 126 21.12 2.81 -4.32
N ASP A 127 21.28 2.77 -5.65
CA ASP A 127 20.54 3.63 -6.59
C ASP A 127 19.03 3.36 -6.56
N VAL A 128 18.64 2.08 -6.44
CA VAL A 128 17.24 1.66 -6.30
C VAL A 128 16.68 2.16 -4.97
N CYS A 129 17.44 2.04 -3.88
CA CYS A 129 17.03 2.52 -2.56
C CYS A 129 16.72 4.02 -2.57
N VAL A 130 17.58 4.83 -3.21
CA VAL A 130 17.36 6.27 -3.37
C VAL A 130 16.11 6.56 -4.19
N ARG A 131 15.89 5.84 -5.30
CA ARG A 131 14.65 6.01 -6.11
C ARG A 131 13.39 5.65 -5.32
N VAL A 132 13.42 4.57 -4.53
CA VAL A 132 12.30 4.16 -3.68
C VAL A 132 12.01 5.24 -2.64
N ALA A 133 13.02 5.76 -1.96
CA ALA A 133 12.84 6.82 -0.97
C ALA A 133 12.27 8.11 -1.59
N ALA A 134 12.80 8.54 -2.74
CA ALA A 134 12.29 9.71 -3.45
C ALA A 134 10.84 9.51 -3.94
N ALA A 135 10.47 8.29 -4.35
CA ALA A 135 9.09 7.97 -4.71
C ALA A 135 8.16 8.01 -3.49
N LEU A 136 8.57 7.45 -2.36
CA LEU A 136 7.82 7.51 -1.09
C LEU A 136 7.59 8.95 -0.64
N HIS A 137 8.64 9.78 -0.69
CA HIS A 137 8.54 11.18 -0.29
C HIS A 137 7.58 11.98 -1.20
N ARG A 138 7.65 11.79 -2.52
CA ARG A 138 6.69 12.42 -3.46
C ARG A 138 5.26 11.95 -3.23
N MET A 139 5.04 10.64 -3.03
CA MET A 139 3.72 10.10 -2.71
C MET A 139 3.21 10.65 -1.36
N HIS A 140 4.10 10.86 -0.39
CA HIS A 140 3.76 11.45 0.89
C HIS A 140 3.24 12.88 0.73
N ILE A 141 3.98 13.76 0.05
CA ILE A 141 3.55 15.15 -0.24
C ILE A 141 2.20 15.15 -0.95
N MET A 142 2.07 14.36 -2.02
CA MET A 142 0.84 14.24 -2.80
C MET A 142 -0.35 13.79 -1.93
N SER A 143 -0.14 12.81 -1.04
CA SER A 143 -1.18 12.33 -0.13
C SER A 143 -1.63 13.39 0.88
N GLN A 144 -0.75 14.31 1.30
CA GLN A 144 -1.12 15.43 2.17
C GLN A 144 -2.08 16.38 1.46
N HIS A 145 -1.81 16.69 0.19
CA HIS A 145 -2.71 17.52 -0.63
C HIS A 145 -4.07 16.85 -0.86
N LEU A 146 -4.07 15.56 -1.24
CA LEU A 146 -5.30 14.77 -1.41
C LEU A 146 -6.14 14.76 -0.13
N ARG A 147 -5.49 14.54 1.02
CA ARG A 147 -6.13 14.55 2.33
C ARG A 147 -6.73 15.92 2.66
N ALA A 148 -5.95 16.98 2.52
CA ALA A 148 -6.39 18.34 2.80
C ALA A 148 -7.62 18.71 1.95
N HIS A 149 -7.57 18.42 0.66
CA HIS A 149 -8.71 18.62 -0.24
C HIS A 149 -9.93 17.81 0.21
N ARG A 150 -9.75 16.53 0.55
CA ARG A 150 -10.84 15.65 0.99
C ARG A 150 -11.58 16.19 2.22
N TYR A 151 -10.86 16.72 3.22
CA TYR A 151 -11.49 17.36 4.39
C TYR A 151 -12.12 18.71 4.06
N ALA A 152 -11.48 19.52 3.20
CA ALA A 152 -12.06 20.78 2.72
C ALA A 152 -13.39 20.55 1.98
N THR A 153 -13.56 19.41 1.32
CA THR A 153 -14.79 19.00 0.63
C THR A 153 -15.76 18.20 1.51
N GLY A 154 -15.62 18.24 2.84
CA GLY A 154 -16.63 17.71 3.77
C GLY A 154 -16.43 16.26 4.22
N ALA A 155 -15.25 15.67 4.04
CA ALA A 155 -15.00 14.35 4.64
C ALA A 155 -14.90 14.43 6.16
N VAL A 156 -15.40 13.39 6.83
CA VAL A 156 -15.39 13.26 8.29
C VAL A 156 -14.47 12.12 8.69
N SER A 157 -13.70 12.32 9.77
CA SER A 157 -12.93 11.27 10.42
C SER A 157 -13.62 10.88 11.71
N LEU A 158 -14.26 9.72 11.73
CA LEU A 158 -14.77 9.11 12.95
C LEU A 158 -13.71 8.12 13.42
N GLY A 159 -12.94 8.48 14.45
CA GLY A 159 -11.87 7.61 14.95
C GLY A 159 -12.44 6.39 15.69
N SER A 160 -11.87 5.22 15.43
CA SER A 160 -11.94 4.06 16.34
C SER A 160 -10.60 3.93 17.08
N LEU A 161 -10.66 3.50 18.34
CA LEU A 161 -9.46 3.08 19.05
C LEU A 161 -9.09 1.68 18.54
N ASP A 162 -8.03 1.61 17.74
CA ASP A 162 -7.41 0.34 17.36
C ASP A 162 -6.32 -0.01 18.37
N LEU A 163 -6.26 -1.28 18.78
CA LEU A 163 -5.30 -1.78 19.77
C LEU A 163 -4.27 -2.69 19.11
N TRP A 164 -3.01 -2.51 19.51
CA TRP A 164 -1.91 -3.43 19.23
C TRP A 164 -1.64 -4.29 20.46
N PHE A 165 -1.55 -5.60 20.27
CA PHE A 165 -1.30 -6.58 21.33
C PHE A 165 0.12 -7.11 21.26
N GLU A 166 0.80 -7.09 22.40
CA GLU A 166 2.14 -7.65 22.57
C GLU A 166 2.02 -9.09 23.04
N ARG A 167 2.80 -9.99 22.43
CA ARG A 167 2.76 -11.41 22.73
C ARG A 167 4.13 -11.95 23.06
N ASP A 168 4.18 -12.86 24.03
CA ASP A 168 5.38 -13.62 24.37
C ASP A 168 5.64 -14.77 23.38
N ALA A 169 6.70 -15.55 23.65
CA ALA A 169 7.07 -16.71 22.83
C ALA A 169 5.97 -17.80 22.79
N ASP A 170 5.17 -17.91 23.85
CA ASP A 170 4.06 -18.85 23.99
C ASP A 170 2.75 -18.33 23.37
N ARG A 171 2.80 -17.14 22.75
CA ARG A 171 1.69 -16.42 22.11
C ARG A 171 0.65 -15.88 23.10
N ASN A 172 0.94 -15.83 24.39
CA ASN A 172 0.07 -15.18 25.37
C ASN A 172 0.17 -13.66 25.23
N VAL A 173 -0.95 -12.97 25.47
CA VAL A 173 -0.98 -11.50 25.47
C VAL A 173 -0.35 -11.00 26.77
N VAL A 174 0.76 -10.27 26.65
CA VAL A 174 1.50 -9.69 27.78
C VAL A 174 1.30 -8.18 27.93
N GLY A 175 0.69 -7.54 26.93
CA GLY A 175 0.41 -6.12 26.94
C GLY A 175 -0.49 -5.69 25.79
N CYS A 176 -1.05 -4.49 25.91
CA CYS A 176 -1.75 -3.82 24.82
C CYS A 176 -1.42 -2.33 24.84
N ARG A 177 -1.41 -1.72 23.65
CA ARG A 177 -1.21 -0.29 23.47
C ARG A 177 -2.08 0.21 22.32
N PRO A 178 -2.47 1.50 22.31
CA PRO A 178 -3.10 2.10 21.14
C PRO A 178 -2.22 1.93 19.90
N TYR A 179 -2.84 1.59 18.77
CA TYR A 179 -2.18 1.56 17.48
C TYR A 179 -2.00 3.00 16.99
N GLU A 180 -0.75 3.36 16.70
CA GLU A 180 -0.39 4.68 16.21
C GLU A 180 -0.37 4.69 14.68
N MET A 181 -1.13 5.61 14.09
CA MET A 181 -1.14 5.84 12.65
C MET A 181 0.01 6.77 12.28
N LEU A 182 0.99 6.25 11.53
CA LEU A 182 2.10 7.05 10.99
C LEU A 182 1.67 7.80 9.72
N PRO A 183 2.37 8.87 9.32
CA PRO A 183 2.18 9.52 8.02
C PRO A 183 2.23 8.54 6.84
N SER A 184 3.07 7.51 6.91
CA SER A 184 3.11 6.42 5.92
C SER A 184 1.80 5.61 5.84
N ASN A 185 1.07 5.43 6.95
CA ASN A 185 -0.27 4.82 6.95
C ASN A 185 -1.27 5.71 6.21
N LEU A 186 -1.28 7.01 6.53
CA LEU A 186 -2.17 7.98 5.90
C LEU A 186 -1.90 8.12 4.40
N MET A 187 -0.64 8.05 3.98
CA MET A 187 -0.26 8.06 2.57
C MET A 187 -0.91 6.91 1.80
N ILE A 188 -0.78 5.69 2.30
CA ILE A 188 -1.44 4.52 1.68
C ILE A 188 -2.97 4.69 1.70
N GLN A 189 -3.54 5.18 2.80
CA GLN A 189 -4.98 5.41 2.92
C GLN A 189 -5.50 6.33 1.81
N GLU A 190 -4.89 7.50 1.59
CA GLU A 190 -5.36 8.44 0.56
C GLU A 190 -5.20 7.89 -0.86
N LEU A 191 -4.10 7.18 -1.14
CA LEU A 191 -3.89 6.55 -2.45
C LEU A 191 -4.91 5.43 -2.71
N MET A 192 -5.30 4.66 -1.69
CA MET A 192 -6.35 3.65 -1.83
C MET A 192 -7.73 4.28 -1.98
N ILE A 193 -8.03 5.38 -1.25
CA ILE A 193 -9.28 6.13 -1.43
C ILE A 193 -9.37 6.65 -2.88
N LEU A 194 -8.28 7.20 -3.42
CA LEU A 194 -8.24 7.68 -4.79
C LEU A 194 -8.45 6.53 -5.80
N ALA A 195 -7.79 5.39 -5.59
CA ALA A 195 -7.98 4.18 -6.40
C ALA A 195 -9.44 3.72 -6.44
N ASN A 196 -10.12 3.69 -5.29
CA ASN A 196 -11.51 3.24 -5.19
C ASN A 196 -12.54 4.24 -5.75
N LYS A 197 -12.16 5.51 -5.91
CA LYS A 197 -13.02 6.56 -6.49
C LYS A 197 -12.89 6.67 -8.02
N SER A 198 -11.81 6.15 -8.58
CA SER A 198 -11.47 6.26 -10.01
C SER A 198 -12.21 5.21 -10.83
#